data_AF-A0A2S3ZHY4-F1
#
_entry.id   AF-A0A2S3ZHY4-F1
#
_cell.length_a   1.000
_cell.length_b   1.000
_cell.length_c   1.000
_cell.angle_alpha   90.00
_cell.angle_beta   90.00
_cell.angle_gamma   90.00
#
_symmetry.space_group_name_H-M   'P 1'
#
loop_
_entity.id
_entity.type
_entity.pdbx_description
1 polymer ?
#
loop_
_entity_poly.entity_id
_entity_poly.type
_entity_poly.pdbx_seq_one_letter_code
_entity_poly.pdbx_strand_id
1 'polypeptide(L)'
;MARFDRTDSTRHSRIAAGTGFSEAPASPVDEPAPDTASIPLLSLSSEPELVLRTLDDRTRRFDREDVVVRKGEIALINGHFTPHESRVSDLLALADALDTAGIDYLLVRGDHDRPVIAVNRKRRKKISRVLAEAFANTPFYLKPLDGDLARPALAADGALAALGTSDVFRVYQPRIEPIGRLRYGAETAFQLELWRFGEDEIVAPVENALMRRRLPRSEARETTVELFGRTWRTLQNMFDDLVSDISFDIDLVFSWVDGSSSDFQKARALRMNGYVAGAGDDSDARFRQIDELKYALRSVYMFAPWVRRIFIATDSPAPEWLVDHPRVTIMNSEDFFPDVSVLPTHNSHAVESQLHHIPGIAEHFIYSNDDMFFGRPVGPELFYSPGGITKFVEAATRIGLGDNDPSRSGFENAARVNRALLRERFGKVTTRHLEHTPAPLRKSVMAELEAEFPEDFRRTMASRFRSATDISVTNSLYHYYALATGRAVEQTQVRSLYVETTLKLALRQMNKLLKRRDQDMFCLNDGSFPEISDEVRTEAVTDFLERYFPIVAPWERESVIAASHHGEDTLIESALGLGNGDVSAEPGSAWSLAAPGMRADSPQA
;
A
#
# COMPACT_ATOMS: atom_id res chain seq x y z
N MET A 1 47.09 19.61 43.00
CA MET A 1 48.29 19.97 42.18
C MET A 1 49.17 18.73 42.13
N ALA A 2 49.41 18.16 40.94
CA ALA A 2 50.31 17.01 40.64
C ALA A 2 50.09 15.61 41.29
N ARG A 3 50.01 14.58 40.41
CA ARG A 3 50.34 13.13 40.55
C ARG A 3 49.48 12.16 41.40
N PHE A 4 49.45 10.91 40.92
CA PHE A 4 48.88 9.65 41.45
C PHE A 4 47.33 9.61 41.62
N ASP A 5 46.63 8.46 41.56
CA ASP A 5 47.06 7.04 41.43
C ASP A 5 46.09 6.16 40.57
N ARG A 6 46.35 4.84 40.50
CA ARG A 6 45.57 3.78 39.82
C ARG A 6 44.48 3.14 40.72
N THR A 7 43.40 2.64 40.09
CA THR A 7 42.81 1.26 40.15
C THR A 7 41.44 1.31 39.43
N ASP A 8 41.11 0.56 38.37
CA ASP A 8 41.14 -0.89 38.08
C ASP A 8 39.84 -1.64 38.48
N SER A 9 39.04 -2.05 37.48
CA SER A 9 38.36 -3.35 37.50
C SER A 9 37.87 -3.82 36.10
N THR A 10 37.97 -5.13 35.90
CA THR A 10 37.63 -5.97 34.73
C THR A 10 36.11 -5.96 34.35
N ARG A 11 35.62 -6.38 33.16
CA ARG A 11 35.83 -7.69 32.50
C ARG A 11 35.60 -7.76 30.97
N HIS A 12 36.60 -8.37 30.32
CA HIS A 12 36.53 -9.57 29.43
C HIS A 12 35.79 -9.53 28.07
N SER A 13 36.58 -9.29 27.02
CA SER A 13 36.56 -10.14 25.81
C SER A 13 37.43 -11.40 26.00
N ARG A 14 37.33 -12.40 25.10
CA ARG A 14 38.26 -13.56 25.03
C ARG A 14 38.67 -13.84 23.58
N ILE A 15 39.95 -14.18 23.40
CA ILE A 15 40.60 -14.55 22.12
C ILE A 15 41.55 -15.74 22.39
N ALA A 16 41.69 -16.62 21.39
CA ALA A 16 42.78 -17.59 21.18
C ALA A 16 42.83 -17.87 19.65
N ALA A 17 43.92 -17.88 18.86
CA ALA A 17 45.38 -17.90 19.05
C ALA A 17 45.93 -19.21 19.68
N GLY A 18 46.86 -19.98 19.08
CA GLY A 18 47.55 -19.98 17.75
C GLY A 18 47.58 -21.41 17.15
N THR A 19 48.56 -21.96 16.38
CA THR A 19 49.76 -21.55 15.59
C THR A 19 50.46 -22.86 15.10
N GLY A 20 51.23 -23.01 14.01
CA GLY A 20 51.63 -22.15 12.87
C GLY A 20 52.83 -22.74 12.08
N PHE A 21 52.94 -22.47 10.77
CA PHE A 21 54.04 -22.79 9.81
C PHE A 21 54.45 -24.26 9.48
N SER A 22 54.33 -24.62 8.19
CA SER A 22 55.38 -25.30 7.36
C SER A 22 54.96 -25.28 5.87
N GLU A 23 55.90 -25.43 4.93
CA GLU A 23 55.65 -25.44 3.46
C GLU A 23 56.00 -26.77 2.77
N ALA A 24 55.52 -26.92 1.52
CA ALA A 24 55.97 -27.85 0.47
C ALA A 24 55.53 -29.35 0.62
N PRO A 25 55.60 -30.18 -0.46
CA PRO A 25 54.39 -30.40 -1.28
C PRO A 25 54.07 -31.88 -1.58
N ALA A 26 52.84 -32.15 -2.06
CA ALA A 26 52.41 -33.47 -2.54
C ALA A 26 51.46 -33.37 -3.75
N SER A 27 51.47 -34.42 -4.59
CA SER A 27 50.79 -34.52 -5.90
C SER A 27 49.30 -34.94 -5.77
N PRO A 28 48.49 -34.91 -6.85
CA PRO A 28 47.03 -34.98 -6.72
C PRO A 28 46.51 -36.40 -6.44
N VAL A 29 45.33 -36.46 -5.84
CA VAL A 29 44.49 -37.65 -5.72
C VAL A 29 43.16 -37.34 -6.40
N ASP A 30 42.76 -38.16 -7.37
CA ASP A 30 41.41 -38.11 -7.94
C ASP A 30 40.41 -38.65 -6.91
N GLU A 31 39.55 -37.79 -6.38
CA GLU A 31 38.26 -38.19 -5.80
C GLU A 31 37.13 -37.73 -6.72
N PRO A 32 36.12 -38.58 -6.99
CA PRO A 32 35.08 -38.27 -7.96
C PRO A 32 34.17 -37.14 -7.46
N ALA A 33 33.74 -36.26 -8.38
CA ALA A 33 32.81 -35.18 -8.07
C ALA A 33 31.50 -35.74 -7.48
N PRO A 34 30.95 -35.12 -6.41
CA PRO A 34 29.67 -35.53 -5.85
C PRO A 34 28.55 -35.30 -6.87
N ASP A 35 27.74 -36.33 -7.09
CA ASP A 35 26.68 -36.32 -8.10
C ASP A 35 25.62 -35.25 -7.80
N THR A 36 25.57 -34.20 -8.62
CA THR A 36 24.64 -33.09 -8.47
C THR A 36 23.23 -33.37 -9.04
N ALA A 37 22.98 -34.58 -9.56
CA ALA A 37 21.75 -34.93 -10.26
C ALA A 37 20.63 -35.50 -9.36
N SER A 38 20.21 -34.79 -8.31
CA SER A 38 18.86 -34.94 -7.70
C SER A 38 18.54 -33.94 -6.58
N ILE A 39 18.59 -32.63 -6.87
CA ILE A 39 17.76 -31.69 -6.09
C ILE A 39 16.29 -32.02 -6.43
N PRO A 40 15.42 -32.38 -5.47
CA PRO A 40 14.02 -32.62 -5.77
C PRO A 40 13.37 -31.31 -6.20
N LEU A 41 12.90 -31.23 -7.46
CA LEU A 41 11.98 -30.18 -7.85
C LEU A 41 10.70 -30.37 -7.02
N LEU A 42 10.51 -29.47 -6.06
CA LEU A 42 9.19 -29.20 -5.51
C LEU A 42 8.38 -28.54 -6.61
N SER A 43 7.72 -29.37 -7.43
CA SER A 43 6.70 -28.92 -8.36
C SER A 43 5.60 -28.23 -7.55
N LEU A 44 5.56 -26.90 -7.63
CA LEU A 44 4.45 -26.12 -7.09
C LEU A 44 3.31 -26.26 -8.10
N SER A 45 2.15 -26.72 -7.65
CA SER A 45 0.97 -26.78 -8.53
C SER A 45 0.62 -25.37 -9.00
N SER A 46 0.30 -25.24 -10.29
CA SER A 46 -0.29 -24.04 -10.86
C SER A 46 -1.76 -23.86 -10.46
N GLU A 47 -2.41 -24.89 -9.90
CA GLU A 47 -3.75 -24.75 -9.33
C GLU A 47 -3.71 -23.91 -8.03
N PRO A 48 -4.66 -22.98 -7.82
CA PRO A 48 -4.75 -22.22 -6.57
C PRO A 48 -5.01 -23.15 -5.38
N GLU A 49 -3.96 -23.44 -4.59
CA GLU A 49 -3.94 -24.48 -3.55
C GLU A 49 -5.18 -24.39 -2.62
N LEU A 50 -6.15 -25.29 -2.89
CA LEU A 50 -7.52 -25.25 -2.37
C LEU A 50 -7.56 -24.97 -0.86
N VAL A 51 -8.30 -23.92 -0.48
CA VAL A 51 -8.50 -23.60 0.92
C VAL A 51 -9.43 -24.64 1.54
N LEU A 52 -8.83 -25.67 2.15
CA LEU A 52 -9.47 -26.89 2.67
C LEU A 52 -10.86 -26.63 3.30
N ARG A 53 -11.93 -27.00 2.59
CA ARG A 53 -13.31 -27.11 3.11
C ARG A 53 -13.34 -28.13 4.24
N THR A 54 -13.05 -27.67 5.46
CA THR A 54 -12.96 -28.52 6.64
C THR A 54 -14.37 -28.70 7.20
N LEU A 55 -15.06 -29.77 6.80
CA LEU A 55 -16.42 -30.14 7.23
C LEU A 55 -16.43 -30.74 8.66
N ASP A 56 -15.70 -30.11 9.58
CA ASP A 56 -15.74 -30.42 11.00
C ASP A 56 -17.06 -29.96 11.64
N ASP A 57 -17.39 -30.45 12.83
CA ASP A 57 -18.66 -30.12 13.50
C ASP A 57 -18.78 -28.64 13.89
N ARG A 58 -17.71 -27.84 13.76
CA ARG A 58 -17.67 -26.41 14.06
C ARG A 58 -18.03 -25.57 12.84
N THR A 59 -17.78 -26.04 11.62
CA THR A 59 -18.24 -25.35 10.39
C THR A 59 -19.67 -25.71 10.01
N ARG A 60 -20.15 -26.93 10.29
CA ARG A 60 -21.51 -27.39 9.90
C ARG A 60 -22.69 -26.54 10.39
N ARG A 61 -22.49 -25.67 11.39
CA ARG A 61 -23.49 -24.67 11.82
C ARG A 61 -23.68 -23.52 10.81
N PHE A 62 -22.71 -23.33 9.93
CA PHE A 62 -22.67 -22.33 8.88
C PHE A 62 -22.88 -23.05 7.55
N ASP A 63 -24.14 -23.26 7.18
CA ASP A 63 -24.54 -23.90 5.93
C ASP A 63 -24.25 -22.96 4.74
N ARG A 64 -22.97 -22.90 4.35
CA ARG A 64 -22.39 -21.88 3.49
C ARG A 64 -21.21 -22.43 2.70
N GLU A 65 -21.23 -22.16 1.40
CA GLU A 65 -20.21 -22.61 0.45
C GLU A 65 -18.88 -21.83 0.51
N ASP A 66 -18.91 -20.63 1.08
CA ASP A 66 -17.77 -19.69 1.20
C ASP A 66 -17.04 -19.81 2.54
N VAL A 67 -17.33 -20.84 3.36
CA VAL A 67 -16.76 -21.01 4.71
C VAL A 67 -15.56 -21.96 4.72
N VAL A 68 -14.47 -21.52 5.36
CA VAL A 68 -13.19 -22.24 5.47
C VAL A 68 -12.56 -22.10 6.87
N VAL A 69 -11.72 -23.06 7.30
CA VAL A 69 -11.03 -22.99 8.61
C VAL A 69 -9.55 -22.69 8.43
N ARG A 70 -9.02 -21.69 9.14
CA ARG A 70 -7.58 -21.36 9.09
C ARG A 70 -7.07 -20.91 10.46
N LYS A 71 -5.98 -21.52 10.93
CA LYS A 71 -5.39 -21.30 12.27
C LYS A 71 -6.36 -21.52 13.46
N GLY A 72 -7.52 -22.15 13.25
CA GLY A 72 -8.55 -22.39 14.27
C GLY A 72 -9.64 -21.31 14.35
N GLU A 73 -9.56 -20.27 13.51
CA GLU A 73 -10.67 -19.36 13.20
C GLU A 73 -11.42 -19.86 11.96
N ILE A 74 -12.73 -19.64 11.94
CA ILE A 74 -13.61 -19.88 10.79
C ILE A 74 -13.65 -18.56 10.00
N ALA A 75 -13.41 -18.62 8.69
CA ALA A 75 -13.30 -17.47 7.82
C ALA A 75 -14.22 -17.59 6.59
N LEU A 76 -14.58 -16.43 6.03
CA LEU A 76 -15.24 -16.33 4.73
C LEU A 76 -14.20 -16.18 3.61
N ILE A 77 -14.46 -16.79 2.45
CA ILE A 77 -13.71 -16.53 1.21
C ILE A 77 -14.08 -15.11 0.72
N ASN A 78 -13.08 -14.31 0.34
CA ASN A 78 -13.28 -12.92 -0.08
C ASN A 78 -12.43 -12.56 -1.31
N GLY A 79 -13.04 -12.42 -2.48
CA GLY A 79 -12.36 -11.90 -3.68
C GLY A 79 -12.45 -10.38 -3.89
N HIS A 80 -13.45 -9.71 -3.28
CA HIS A 80 -13.86 -8.37 -3.70
C HIS A 80 -13.65 -7.24 -2.68
N PHE A 81 -13.79 -7.47 -1.35
CA PHE A 81 -13.57 -6.39 -0.40
C PHE A 81 -12.09 -6.16 -0.08
N THR A 82 -11.71 -4.89 -0.02
CA THR A 82 -10.47 -4.41 0.61
C THR A 82 -10.48 -4.63 2.13
N PRO A 83 -9.34 -4.44 2.83
CA PRO A 83 -9.31 -4.37 4.30
C PRO A 83 -10.26 -3.31 4.87
N HIS A 84 -10.43 -2.19 4.14
CA HIS A 84 -11.25 -1.06 4.58
C HIS A 84 -12.74 -1.38 4.50
N GLU A 85 -13.22 -1.86 3.35
CA GLU A 85 -14.62 -2.20 3.16
C GLU A 85 -15.04 -3.38 4.04
N SER A 86 -14.15 -4.35 4.27
CA SER A 86 -14.40 -5.45 5.21
C SER A 86 -14.67 -4.94 6.63
N ARG A 87 -13.89 -3.95 7.08
CA ARG A 87 -14.09 -3.27 8.38
C ARG A 87 -15.42 -2.52 8.44
N VAL A 88 -15.79 -1.83 7.35
CA VAL A 88 -17.04 -1.07 7.26
C VAL A 88 -18.27 -1.99 7.22
N SER A 89 -18.22 -3.06 6.41
CA SER A 89 -19.24 -4.11 6.34
C SER A 89 -19.51 -4.74 7.71
N ASP A 90 -18.44 -5.08 8.45
CA ASP A 90 -18.59 -5.67 9.79
C ASP A 90 -19.12 -4.67 10.83
N LEU A 91 -18.75 -3.38 10.71
CA LEU A 91 -19.23 -2.29 11.56
C LEU A 91 -20.73 -2.03 11.36
N LEU A 92 -21.17 -1.94 10.10
CA LEU A 92 -22.58 -1.73 9.73
C LEU A 92 -23.45 -2.91 10.20
N ALA A 93 -23.04 -4.16 9.93
CA ALA A 93 -23.79 -5.34 10.33
C ALA A 93 -23.97 -5.45 11.86
N LEU A 94 -23.01 -5.00 12.67
CA LEU A 94 -23.19 -4.93 14.13
C LEU A 94 -24.10 -3.77 14.55
N ALA A 95 -24.03 -2.61 13.88
CA ALA A 95 -24.93 -1.49 14.16
C ALA A 95 -26.39 -1.87 13.89
N ASP A 96 -26.67 -2.48 12.72
CA ASP A 96 -28.02 -2.91 12.31
C ASP A 96 -28.60 -3.96 13.28
N ALA A 97 -27.77 -4.86 13.81
CA ALA A 97 -28.16 -5.83 14.83
C ALA A 97 -28.52 -5.16 16.17
N LEU A 98 -27.81 -4.09 16.57
CA LEU A 98 -28.13 -3.31 17.77
C LEU A 98 -29.41 -2.46 17.58
N ASP A 99 -29.58 -1.86 16.40
CA ASP A 99 -30.77 -1.07 16.03
C ASP A 99 -32.02 -1.94 16.05
N THR A 100 -31.99 -3.09 15.37
CA THR A 100 -33.08 -4.09 15.32
C THR A 100 -33.49 -4.54 16.72
N ALA A 101 -32.54 -4.63 17.65
CA ALA A 101 -32.80 -5.03 19.03
C ALA A 101 -33.23 -3.87 19.95
N GLY A 102 -33.28 -2.62 19.47
CA GLY A 102 -33.51 -1.45 20.31
C GLY A 102 -32.41 -1.32 21.39
N ILE A 103 -31.15 -1.26 20.96
CA ILE A 103 -30.00 -1.08 21.85
C ILE A 103 -29.26 0.21 21.47
N ASP A 104 -29.31 1.20 22.36
CA ASP A 104 -28.52 2.43 22.26
C ASP A 104 -27.01 2.13 22.27
N TYR A 105 -26.31 2.76 21.32
CA TYR A 105 -24.86 2.87 21.25
C TYR A 105 -24.45 4.27 20.80
N LEU A 106 -23.16 4.57 20.95
CA LEU A 106 -22.50 5.71 20.33
C LEU A 106 -21.42 5.19 19.36
N LEU A 107 -21.29 5.82 18.20
CA LEU A 107 -20.04 5.75 17.43
C LEU A 107 -19.03 6.69 18.09
N VAL A 108 -17.80 6.21 18.28
CA VAL A 108 -16.69 6.91 18.93
C VAL A 108 -15.43 6.75 18.08
N ARG A 109 -14.56 7.77 18.08
CA ARG A 109 -13.27 7.78 17.38
C ARG A 109 -12.17 7.27 18.32
N GLY A 110 -11.77 6.01 18.17
CA GLY A 110 -10.62 5.45 18.88
C GLY A 110 -9.29 5.86 18.24
N ASP A 111 -8.18 5.59 18.93
CA ASP A 111 -6.82 5.87 18.46
C ASP A 111 -6.57 5.31 17.04
N HIS A 112 -5.82 6.06 16.23
CA HIS A 112 -5.58 5.77 14.81
C HIS A 112 -6.87 5.58 14.01
N ASP A 113 -7.84 6.49 14.22
CA ASP A 113 -9.12 6.61 13.51
C ASP A 113 -9.91 5.30 13.41
N ARG A 114 -9.81 4.49 14.46
CA ARG A 114 -10.51 3.21 14.53
C ARG A 114 -11.96 3.44 14.99
N PRO A 115 -12.97 3.01 14.20
CA PRO A 115 -14.35 3.08 14.65
C PRO A 115 -14.56 2.25 15.92
N VAL A 116 -15.16 2.89 16.93
CA VAL A 116 -15.56 2.28 18.19
C VAL A 116 -17.09 2.32 18.28
N ILE A 117 -17.71 1.18 18.56
CA ILE A 117 -19.11 1.11 19.01
C ILE A 117 -19.11 1.02 20.54
N ALA A 118 -19.57 2.07 21.19
CA ALA A 118 -19.67 2.16 22.65
C ALA A 118 -21.11 1.82 23.11
N VAL A 119 -21.27 0.74 23.86
CA VAL A 119 -22.55 0.22 24.35
C VAL A 119 -22.60 0.16 25.88
N ASN A 120 -23.80 0.26 26.46
CA ASN A 120 -23.95 0.22 27.91
C ASN A 120 -23.68 -1.18 28.50
N ARG A 121 -22.62 -1.32 29.31
CA ARG A 121 -22.21 -2.55 30.01
C ARG A 121 -23.35 -3.24 30.77
N LYS A 122 -24.31 -2.49 31.33
CA LYS A 122 -25.48 -3.05 32.01
C LYS A 122 -26.31 -3.96 31.08
N ARG A 123 -26.30 -3.69 29.76
CA ARG A 123 -27.00 -4.48 28.72
C ARG A 123 -26.19 -5.69 28.22
N ARG A 124 -24.99 -5.99 28.74
CA ARG A 124 -24.07 -7.05 28.25
C ARG A 124 -24.75 -8.39 27.94
N LYS A 125 -25.63 -8.89 28.82
CA LYS A 125 -26.37 -10.16 28.60
C LYS A 125 -27.44 -10.07 27.49
N LYS A 126 -28.06 -8.90 27.25
CA LYS A 126 -28.96 -8.68 26.11
C LYS A 126 -28.15 -8.62 24.82
N ILE A 127 -27.11 -7.79 24.77
CA ILE A 127 -26.22 -7.63 23.60
C ILE A 127 -25.65 -9.00 23.20
N SER A 128 -25.14 -9.77 24.16
CA SER A 128 -24.59 -11.10 23.89
C SER A 128 -25.59 -12.13 23.36
N ARG A 129 -26.90 -11.90 23.53
CA ARG A 129 -27.94 -12.73 22.91
C ARG A 129 -28.24 -12.24 21.50
N VAL A 130 -28.43 -10.93 21.34
CA VAL A 130 -28.68 -10.27 20.05
C VAL A 130 -27.57 -10.59 19.04
N LEU A 131 -26.30 -10.48 19.43
CA LEU A 131 -25.17 -10.83 18.57
C LEU A 131 -25.07 -12.35 18.29
N ALA A 132 -25.63 -13.20 19.16
CA ALA A 132 -25.68 -14.65 18.93
C ALA A 132 -26.82 -15.06 18.00
N GLU A 133 -27.96 -14.36 18.08
CA GLU A 133 -29.13 -14.53 17.21
C GLU A 133 -28.87 -13.96 15.82
N ALA A 134 -28.44 -12.70 15.72
CA ALA A 134 -28.17 -12.02 14.44
C ALA A 134 -27.01 -12.64 13.65
N PHE A 135 -26.00 -13.17 14.33
CA PHE A 135 -24.83 -13.81 13.70
C PHE A 135 -24.79 -15.33 13.90
N ALA A 136 -25.95 -15.97 14.13
CA ALA A 136 -26.05 -17.42 14.27
C ALA A 136 -25.39 -18.18 13.10
N ASN A 137 -25.52 -17.61 11.89
CA ASN A 137 -25.11 -18.15 10.60
C ASN A 137 -23.91 -17.39 9.95
N THR A 138 -23.19 -16.55 10.70
CA THR A 138 -21.98 -15.85 10.22
C THR A 138 -20.81 -15.95 11.22
N PRO A 139 -19.55 -16.07 10.77
CA PRO A 139 -18.40 -16.26 11.64
C PRO A 139 -17.92 -14.93 12.26
N PHE A 140 -18.79 -14.20 12.95
CA PHE A 140 -18.37 -13.02 13.72
C PHE A 140 -17.59 -13.44 14.97
N TYR A 141 -16.36 -12.97 15.10
CA TYR A 141 -15.51 -13.17 16.27
C TYR A 141 -15.40 -11.90 17.13
N LEU A 142 -15.37 -12.10 18.45
CA LEU A 142 -14.92 -11.13 19.42
C LEU A 142 -13.57 -11.58 19.98
N LYS A 143 -12.54 -10.73 19.82
CA LYS A 143 -11.23 -10.90 20.47
C LYS A 143 -11.07 -9.86 21.58
N PRO A 144 -10.92 -10.26 22.86
CA PRO A 144 -10.69 -9.31 23.95
C PRO A 144 -9.34 -8.62 23.81
N LEU A 145 -9.27 -7.35 24.24
CA LEU A 145 -8.03 -6.58 24.35
C LEU A 145 -7.62 -6.28 25.80
N ASP A 146 -8.54 -6.47 26.75
CA ASP A 146 -8.37 -6.24 28.18
C ASP A 146 -8.82 -7.45 29.02
N GLY A 147 -8.51 -7.44 30.32
CA GLY A 147 -8.75 -8.58 31.21
C GLY A 147 -7.86 -9.78 30.89
N ASP A 148 -8.39 -10.99 31.05
CA ASP A 148 -7.72 -12.20 30.60
C ASP A 148 -7.73 -12.25 29.07
N LEU A 149 -6.55 -12.25 28.45
CA LEU A 149 -6.38 -12.27 26.99
C LEU A 149 -6.71 -13.64 26.38
N ALA A 150 -7.99 -13.99 26.44
CA ALA A 150 -8.54 -15.21 25.88
C ALA A 150 -8.45 -15.23 24.35
N ARG A 151 -8.57 -16.43 23.78
CA ARG A 151 -8.65 -16.61 22.31
C ARG A 151 -9.93 -15.95 21.76
N PRO A 152 -9.92 -15.51 20.49
CA PRO A 152 -11.14 -15.07 19.82
C PRO A 152 -12.26 -16.11 19.93
N ALA A 153 -13.48 -15.65 20.20
CA ALA A 153 -14.66 -16.50 20.36
C ALA A 153 -15.86 -15.95 19.56
N LEU A 154 -16.74 -16.84 19.11
CA LEU A 154 -17.84 -16.48 18.21
C LEU A 154 -18.93 -15.67 18.93
N ALA A 155 -19.38 -14.59 18.30
CA ALA A 155 -20.62 -13.89 18.67
C ALA A 155 -21.79 -14.87 18.77
N ALA A 156 -21.86 -15.78 17.78
CA ALA A 156 -22.80 -16.89 17.60
C ALA A 156 -22.82 -17.93 18.75
N ASP A 157 -21.89 -17.88 19.71
CA ASP A 157 -21.83 -18.71 20.92
C ASP A 157 -22.16 -17.93 22.20
N GLY A 158 -22.56 -16.65 22.08
CA GLY A 158 -22.74 -15.78 23.24
C GLY A 158 -21.42 -15.38 23.92
N ALA A 159 -20.32 -15.32 23.16
CA ALA A 159 -18.98 -15.04 23.69
C ALA A 159 -18.89 -13.76 24.53
N LEU A 160 -19.66 -12.71 24.20
CA LEU A 160 -19.64 -11.45 24.95
C LEU A 160 -20.08 -11.65 26.42
N ALA A 161 -20.99 -12.57 26.72
CA ALA A 161 -21.38 -12.92 28.08
C ALA A 161 -20.35 -13.83 28.77
N ALA A 162 -19.70 -14.73 28.02
CA ALA A 162 -18.67 -15.64 28.56
C ALA A 162 -17.37 -14.92 28.93
N LEU A 163 -16.92 -13.95 28.11
CA LEU A 163 -15.69 -13.16 28.30
C LEU A 163 -15.85 -12.05 29.39
N GLY A 164 -16.52 -12.37 30.50
CA GLY A 164 -17.10 -11.41 31.45
C GLY A 164 -16.14 -10.41 32.13
N THR A 165 -14.84 -10.70 32.10
CA THR A 165 -13.74 -9.87 32.64
C THR A 165 -13.33 -8.73 31.70
N SER A 166 -13.40 -8.94 30.39
CA SER A 166 -13.02 -7.96 29.36
C SER A 166 -14.17 -6.99 29.06
N ASP A 167 -13.86 -5.70 28.87
CA ASP A 167 -14.79 -4.65 28.44
C ASP A 167 -14.44 -4.04 27.06
N VAL A 168 -13.34 -4.47 26.41
CA VAL A 168 -12.86 -4.01 25.09
C VAL A 168 -12.64 -5.18 24.14
N PHE A 169 -13.20 -5.11 22.92
CA PHE A 169 -13.11 -6.17 21.92
C PHE A 169 -12.77 -5.64 20.52
N ARG A 170 -11.93 -6.37 19.77
CA ARG A 170 -11.95 -6.30 18.30
C ARG A 170 -13.08 -7.18 17.79
N VAL A 171 -13.89 -6.67 16.88
CA VAL A 171 -15.02 -7.40 16.27
C VAL A 171 -14.87 -7.47 14.77
N TYR A 172 -14.94 -8.68 14.22
CA TYR A 172 -14.66 -8.98 12.81
C TYR A 172 -15.29 -10.28 12.35
N GLN A 173 -15.62 -10.37 11.07
CA GLN A 173 -15.68 -11.64 10.35
C GLN A 173 -14.29 -11.89 9.73
N PRO A 174 -13.58 -12.97 10.11
CA PRO A 174 -12.33 -13.33 9.47
C PRO A 174 -12.58 -13.56 7.98
N ARG A 175 -11.78 -12.92 7.14
CA ARG A 175 -11.85 -13.10 5.69
C ARG A 175 -10.50 -13.57 5.18
N ILE A 176 -10.54 -14.46 4.20
CA ILE A 176 -9.36 -14.91 3.46
C ILE A 176 -9.63 -14.82 1.97
N GLU A 177 -8.76 -14.11 1.27
CA GLU A 177 -8.75 -14.09 -0.18
C GLU A 177 -8.04 -15.39 -0.69
N PRO A 178 -8.55 -16.08 -1.72
CA PRO A 178 -8.13 -17.46 -2.03
C PRO A 178 -6.73 -17.61 -2.64
N ILE A 179 -6.35 -16.76 -3.60
CA ILE A 179 -5.16 -16.85 -4.45
C ILE A 179 -3.92 -16.35 -3.70
N GLY A 180 -4.00 -15.09 -3.25
CA GLY A 180 -2.96 -14.37 -2.53
C GLY A 180 -2.91 -14.61 -1.03
N ARG A 181 -3.97 -15.23 -0.48
CA ARG A 181 -4.08 -15.64 0.93
C ARG A 181 -3.93 -14.48 1.90
N LEU A 182 -4.26 -13.28 1.41
CA LEU A 182 -4.46 -12.06 2.18
C LEU A 182 -5.60 -12.29 3.18
N ARG A 183 -5.48 -11.72 4.38
CA ARG A 183 -6.41 -11.98 5.49
C ARG A 183 -6.79 -10.72 6.22
N TYR A 184 -8.06 -10.64 6.57
CA TYR A 184 -8.60 -9.59 7.42
C TYR A 184 -9.07 -10.23 8.73
N GLY A 185 -8.92 -9.50 9.84
CA GLY A 185 -9.19 -10.02 11.17
C GLY A 185 -8.96 -8.97 12.25
N ALA A 186 -8.59 -9.39 13.46
CA ALA A 186 -8.46 -8.50 14.62
C ALA A 186 -7.57 -7.25 14.44
N GLU A 187 -6.65 -7.24 13.47
CA GLU A 187 -5.78 -6.09 13.18
C GLU A 187 -6.50 -5.01 12.37
N THR A 188 -7.36 -5.40 11.42
CA THR A 188 -8.17 -4.52 10.57
C THR A 188 -9.56 -4.22 11.16
N ALA A 189 -10.02 -5.04 12.10
CA ALA A 189 -11.30 -4.97 12.80
C ALA A 189 -11.63 -3.61 13.46
N PHE A 190 -12.92 -3.29 13.57
CA PHE A 190 -13.40 -2.20 14.42
C PHE A 190 -13.39 -2.60 15.91
N GLN A 191 -13.71 -1.67 16.81
CA GLN A 191 -13.73 -1.91 18.26
C GLN A 191 -15.17 -1.88 18.82
N LEU A 192 -15.46 -2.75 19.78
CA LEU A 192 -16.67 -2.75 20.60
C LEU A 192 -16.26 -2.53 22.07
N GLU A 193 -16.90 -1.57 22.75
CA GLU A 193 -16.60 -1.23 24.14
C GLU A 193 -17.83 -1.24 25.05
N LEU A 194 -17.66 -1.77 26.26
CA LEU A 194 -18.70 -1.87 27.28
C LEU A 194 -18.60 -0.73 28.31
N TRP A 195 -19.11 0.45 27.94
CA TRP A 195 -19.08 1.65 28.77
C TRP A 195 -20.06 1.57 29.96
N ARG A 196 -19.69 2.15 31.11
CA ARG A 196 -20.56 2.29 32.28
C ARG A 196 -21.24 3.65 32.21
N PHE A 197 -22.54 3.68 31.97
CA PHE A 197 -23.35 4.89 32.07
C PHE A 197 -24.01 4.93 33.45
N GLY A 198 -23.54 5.85 34.30
CA GLY A 198 -24.14 6.25 35.57
C GLY A 198 -25.05 7.46 35.40
N GLU A 199 -25.46 8.03 36.53
CA GLU A 199 -26.25 9.28 36.58
C GLU A 199 -25.34 10.50 36.56
N ASP A 200 -24.27 10.50 37.37
CA ASP A 200 -23.28 11.58 37.44
C ASP A 200 -22.10 11.43 36.45
N GLU A 201 -21.68 10.20 36.12
CA GLU A 201 -20.53 9.94 35.24
C GLU A 201 -20.78 8.85 34.18
N ILE A 202 -20.11 9.01 33.04
CA ILE A 202 -19.87 7.96 32.05
C ILE A 202 -18.41 7.51 32.19
N VAL A 203 -18.19 6.19 32.22
CA VAL A 203 -16.84 5.60 32.33
C VAL A 203 -16.60 4.64 31.15
N ALA A 204 -15.66 5.04 30.28
CA ALA A 204 -15.13 4.21 29.20
C ALA A 204 -14.06 3.24 29.73
N PRO A 205 -13.91 2.04 29.15
CA PRO A 205 -12.86 1.11 29.55
C PRO A 205 -11.46 1.61 29.17
N VAL A 206 -11.31 2.33 28.05
CA VAL A 206 -10.05 2.95 27.58
C VAL A 206 -10.23 4.45 27.31
N GLU A 207 -9.16 5.14 26.96
CA GLU A 207 -9.20 6.51 26.42
C GLU A 207 -9.43 6.44 24.90
N ASN A 208 -9.79 7.57 24.30
CA ASN A 208 -10.03 7.68 22.86
C ASN A 208 -9.59 9.07 22.35
N ALA A 209 -9.78 9.35 21.05
CA ALA A 209 -9.22 10.54 20.40
C ALA A 209 -9.64 11.88 21.02
N LEU A 210 -10.76 11.94 21.74
CA LEU A 210 -11.26 13.17 22.38
C LEU A 210 -11.24 13.12 23.91
N MET A 211 -11.62 11.99 24.53
CA MET A 211 -11.93 11.94 25.96
C MET A 211 -11.13 10.91 26.76
N ARG A 212 -10.84 11.30 28.00
CA ARG A 212 -10.32 10.42 29.06
C ARG A 212 -11.34 9.35 29.44
N ARG A 213 -10.89 8.34 30.19
CA ARG A 213 -11.74 7.22 30.67
C ARG A 213 -12.99 7.62 31.46
N ARG A 214 -13.07 8.84 31.99
CA ARG A 214 -14.19 9.37 32.79
C ARG A 214 -14.67 10.70 32.23
N LEU A 215 -15.98 10.83 32.08
CA LEU A 215 -16.67 12.02 31.56
C LEU A 215 -17.91 12.30 32.43
N PRO A 216 -18.04 13.48 33.07
CA PRO A 216 -19.28 13.88 33.76
C PRO A 216 -20.48 13.82 32.82
N ARG A 217 -21.62 13.29 33.27
CA ARG A 217 -22.80 13.10 32.40
C ARG A 217 -23.39 14.45 31.93
N SER A 218 -23.17 15.52 32.67
CA SER A 218 -23.48 16.91 32.29
C SER A 218 -22.64 17.44 31.12
N GLU A 219 -21.45 16.89 30.89
CA GLU A 219 -20.54 17.24 29.79
C GLU A 219 -20.74 16.36 28.56
N ALA A 220 -21.32 15.17 28.73
CA ALA A 220 -21.60 14.19 27.69
C ALA A 220 -22.77 14.61 26.76
N ARG A 221 -22.52 15.66 25.97
CA ARG A 221 -23.43 16.19 24.95
C ARG A 221 -23.44 15.27 23.73
N GLU A 222 -24.58 14.66 23.48
CA GLU A 222 -24.80 13.78 22.33
C GLU A 222 -25.14 14.59 21.08
N THR A 223 -24.63 14.17 19.92
CA THR A 223 -24.86 14.76 18.59
C THR A 223 -24.94 13.64 17.54
N THR A 224 -25.04 14.00 16.26
CA THR A 224 -25.02 13.06 15.13
C THR A 224 -23.93 13.38 14.11
N VAL A 225 -23.40 12.36 13.43
CA VAL A 225 -22.45 12.49 12.31
C VAL A 225 -22.84 11.54 11.17
N GLU A 226 -22.64 11.96 9.92
CA GLU A 226 -22.79 11.10 8.74
C GLU A 226 -21.45 10.44 8.40
N LEU A 227 -21.37 9.11 8.55
CA LEU A 227 -20.18 8.32 8.21
C LEU A 227 -20.59 6.97 7.64
N PHE A 228 -19.76 6.40 6.77
CA PHE A 228 -19.97 5.04 6.23
C PHE A 228 -21.37 4.81 5.58
N GLY A 229 -21.98 5.88 5.04
CA GLY A 229 -23.30 5.83 4.40
C GLY A 229 -24.51 5.92 5.34
N ARG A 230 -24.33 6.26 6.63
CA ARG A 230 -25.45 6.44 7.58
C ARG A 230 -25.19 7.46 8.68
N THR A 231 -26.28 7.94 9.28
CA THR A 231 -26.25 8.74 10.51
C THR A 231 -25.85 7.87 11.71
N TRP A 232 -24.96 8.39 12.55
CA TRP A 232 -24.54 7.79 13.81
C TRP A 232 -24.79 8.75 14.98
N ARG A 233 -25.27 8.26 16.13
CA ARG A 233 -25.20 8.99 17.40
C ARG A 233 -23.76 9.00 17.89
N THR A 234 -23.27 10.15 18.33
CA THR A 234 -21.89 10.34 18.84
C THR A 234 -21.87 11.44 19.91
N LEU A 235 -20.68 11.85 20.35
CA LEU A 235 -20.49 12.99 21.27
C LEU A 235 -20.03 14.24 20.51
N GLN A 236 -20.37 15.42 21.03
CA GLN A 236 -19.87 16.70 20.52
C GLN A 236 -18.33 16.67 20.39
N ASN A 237 -17.80 17.17 19.28
CA ASN A 237 -16.39 17.19 18.90
C ASN A 237 -15.72 15.82 18.62
N MET A 238 -16.43 14.70 18.63
CA MET A 238 -15.84 13.35 18.46
C MET A 238 -15.32 13.06 17.04
N PHE A 239 -15.92 13.70 16.03
CA PHE A 239 -15.58 13.57 14.61
C PHE A 239 -15.45 14.93 13.92
N ASP A 240 -15.23 15.99 14.71
CA ASP A 240 -14.84 17.30 14.21
C ASP A 240 -13.33 17.28 13.88
N ASP A 241 -12.86 18.20 13.03
CA ASP A 241 -11.44 18.29 12.64
C ASP A 241 -10.56 18.70 13.83
N LEU A 242 -9.67 17.81 14.28
CA LEU A 242 -8.79 18.05 15.42
C LEU A 242 -7.44 18.60 14.94
N VAL A 243 -6.77 19.40 15.78
CA VAL A 243 -5.42 19.94 15.50
C VAL A 243 -4.35 18.84 15.33
N SER A 244 -4.67 17.60 15.67
CA SER A 244 -3.88 16.39 15.47
C SER A 244 -4.08 15.70 14.11
N ASP A 245 -5.00 16.17 13.29
CA ASP A 245 -5.50 15.43 12.11
C ASP A 245 -4.84 15.90 10.81
N ILE A 246 -5.04 15.12 9.75
CA ILE A 246 -4.63 15.47 8.39
C ILE A 246 -5.92 15.52 7.55
N SER A 247 -6.57 16.69 7.58
CA SER A 247 -7.86 16.98 6.94
C SER A 247 -7.75 17.62 5.55
N PHE A 248 -6.53 17.93 5.10
CA PHE A 248 -6.29 18.47 3.77
C PHE A 248 -6.29 17.39 2.68
N ASP A 249 -6.75 17.77 1.48
CA ASP A 249 -6.66 16.94 0.28
C ASP A 249 -5.22 16.47 0.02
N ILE A 250 -5.05 15.16 -0.21
CA ILE A 250 -3.80 14.57 -0.70
C ILE A 250 -4.10 13.78 -1.98
N ASP A 251 -3.46 14.17 -3.08
CA ASP A 251 -3.47 13.40 -4.33
C ASP A 251 -2.23 12.50 -4.45
N LEU A 252 -2.22 11.62 -5.44
CA LEU A 252 -1.06 10.81 -5.81
C LEU A 252 -0.77 10.96 -7.31
N VAL A 253 0.50 10.99 -7.70
CA VAL A 253 0.96 11.08 -9.09
C VAL A 253 1.89 9.91 -9.37
N PHE A 254 1.46 9.00 -10.26
CA PHE A 254 2.34 8.01 -10.87
C PHE A 254 3.02 8.63 -12.10
N SER A 255 4.34 8.48 -12.24
CA SER A 255 4.98 8.53 -13.57
C SER A 255 5.10 7.11 -14.11
N TRP A 256 4.64 6.89 -15.34
CA TRP A 256 4.66 5.57 -16.00
C TRP A 256 4.92 5.72 -17.51
N VAL A 257 5.41 4.66 -18.15
CA VAL A 257 5.56 4.58 -19.59
C VAL A 257 5.37 3.14 -20.06
N ASP A 258 4.72 2.94 -21.21
CA ASP A 258 4.70 1.61 -21.81
C ASP A 258 6.03 1.31 -22.52
N GLY A 259 6.95 0.67 -21.80
CA GLY A 259 8.21 0.19 -22.35
C GLY A 259 8.04 -0.79 -23.52
N SER A 260 6.93 -1.53 -23.57
CA SER A 260 6.65 -2.53 -24.60
C SER A 260 6.20 -1.93 -25.94
N SER A 261 5.71 -0.69 -25.95
CA SER A 261 5.22 0.01 -27.14
C SER A 261 6.32 0.12 -28.20
N SER A 262 6.12 -0.57 -29.33
CA SER A 262 7.09 -0.52 -30.43
C SER A 262 7.29 0.89 -31.00
N ASP A 263 6.29 1.78 -30.88
CA ASP A 263 6.40 3.17 -31.33
C ASP A 263 7.14 4.05 -30.31
N PHE A 264 6.97 3.81 -29.00
CA PHE A 264 7.84 4.39 -27.97
C PHE A 264 9.30 3.97 -28.19
N GLN A 265 9.56 2.68 -28.41
CA GLN A 265 10.89 2.14 -28.68
C GLN A 265 11.53 2.75 -29.93
N LYS A 266 10.81 2.82 -31.06
CA LYS A 266 11.28 3.50 -32.30
C LYS A 266 11.59 4.98 -32.02
N ALA A 267 10.68 5.69 -31.36
CA ALA A 267 10.84 7.11 -31.03
C ALA A 267 11.95 7.39 -30.02
N ARG A 268 12.29 6.42 -29.15
CA ARG A 268 13.46 6.45 -28.26
C ARG A 268 14.74 6.22 -29.06
N ALA A 269 14.83 5.13 -29.81
CA ALA A 269 16.01 4.75 -30.59
C ALA A 269 16.42 5.82 -31.63
N LEU A 270 15.45 6.38 -32.37
CA LEU A 270 15.70 7.46 -33.33
C LEU A 270 16.29 8.72 -32.68
N ARG A 271 15.96 9.00 -31.42
CA ARG A 271 16.45 10.17 -30.66
C ARG A 271 17.74 9.87 -29.88
N MET A 272 18.02 8.61 -29.54
CA MET A 272 19.28 8.19 -28.91
C MET A 272 20.46 8.17 -29.89
N ASN A 273 20.22 8.20 -31.21
CA ASN A 273 21.28 8.20 -32.22
C ASN A 273 22.16 9.48 -32.11
N GLY A 274 23.36 9.32 -31.55
CA GLY A 274 24.29 10.42 -31.25
C GLY A 274 24.26 10.93 -29.81
N TYR A 275 23.44 10.34 -28.92
CA TYR A 275 23.43 10.65 -27.48
C TYR A 275 24.37 9.72 -26.71
N VAL A 276 25.10 10.26 -25.73
CA VAL A 276 25.95 9.47 -24.82
C VAL A 276 25.18 9.21 -23.53
N ALA A 277 24.72 7.97 -23.33
CA ALA A 277 24.08 7.55 -22.09
C ALA A 277 25.13 7.29 -20.98
N GLY A 278 24.76 7.57 -19.73
CA GLY A 278 25.51 7.13 -18.56
C GLY A 278 25.32 5.62 -18.32
N ALA A 279 26.23 5.00 -17.54
CA ALA A 279 26.18 3.57 -17.29
C ALA A 279 24.81 3.09 -16.75
N GLY A 280 24.14 2.21 -17.51
CA GLY A 280 22.84 1.63 -17.16
C GLY A 280 21.61 2.45 -17.62
N ASP A 281 21.79 3.66 -18.17
CA ASP A 281 20.67 4.47 -18.70
C ASP A 281 20.18 4.04 -20.09
N ASP A 282 20.91 3.13 -20.74
CA ASP A 282 20.61 2.49 -22.01
C ASP A 282 19.84 1.16 -21.87
N SER A 283 19.93 0.50 -20.72
CA SER A 283 19.54 -0.90 -20.47
C SER A 283 18.14 -1.36 -20.95
N ASP A 284 18.08 -2.60 -21.44
CA ASP A 284 16.89 -3.26 -22.00
C ASP A 284 15.73 -3.45 -21.01
N ALA A 285 15.99 -3.33 -19.70
CA ALA A 285 14.96 -3.38 -18.66
C ALA A 285 13.84 -2.34 -18.88
N ARG A 286 14.13 -1.24 -19.60
CA ARG A 286 13.16 -0.17 -19.93
C ARG A 286 12.15 -0.55 -21.02
N PHE A 287 12.16 -1.80 -21.49
CA PHE A 287 11.27 -2.30 -22.54
C PHE A 287 10.25 -3.34 -22.05
N ARG A 288 10.27 -3.65 -20.74
CA ARG A 288 9.39 -4.63 -20.10
C ARG A 288 8.04 -4.02 -19.71
N GLN A 289 7.02 -4.87 -19.64
CA GLN A 289 5.68 -4.56 -19.15
C GLN A 289 5.07 -5.86 -18.61
N ILE A 290 4.76 -5.91 -17.31
CA ILE A 290 4.00 -7.01 -16.68
C ILE A 290 2.84 -6.44 -15.84
N ASP A 291 2.28 -5.32 -16.30
CA ASP A 291 1.24 -4.53 -15.63
C ASP A 291 1.63 -4.02 -14.24
N GLU A 292 2.90 -3.66 -14.00
CA GLU A 292 3.35 -3.09 -12.72
C GLU A 292 2.42 -1.96 -12.22
N LEU A 293 2.01 -1.04 -13.11
CA LEU A 293 1.08 0.06 -12.83
C LEU A 293 -0.30 -0.42 -12.32
N LYS A 294 -0.84 -1.53 -12.85
CA LYS A 294 -2.12 -2.11 -12.43
C LYS A 294 -2.06 -2.48 -10.95
N TYR A 295 -0.99 -3.16 -10.56
CA TYR A 295 -0.77 -3.60 -9.19
C TYR A 295 -0.36 -2.45 -8.26
N ALA A 296 0.35 -1.44 -8.76
CA ALA A 296 0.63 -0.21 -8.04
C ALA A 296 -0.66 0.55 -7.69
N LEU A 297 -1.59 0.70 -8.65
CA LEU A 297 -2.92 1.25 -8.44
C LEU A 297 -3.76 0.41 -7.44
N ARG A 298 -3.79 -0.92 -7.59
CA ARG A 298 -4.43 -1.81 -6.60
C ARG A 298 -3.86 -1.63 -5.19
N SER A 299 -2.56 -1.39 -5.07
CA SER A 299 -1.93 -1.10 -3.77
C SER A 299 -2.49 0.18 -3.12
N VAL A 300 -2.74 1.24 -3.90
CA VAL A 300 -3.43 2.45 -3.43
C VAL A 300 -4.86 2.12 -3.00
N TYR A 301 -5.62 1.40 -3.84
CA TYR A 301 -7.01 1.02 -3.55
C TYR A 301 -7.15 0.22 -2.24
N MET A 302 -6.28 -0.77 -2.04
CA MET A 302 -6.33 -1.67 -0.90
C MET A 302 -5.80 -1.05 0.40
N PHE A 303 -4.80 -0.15 0.31
CA PHE A 303 -3.97 0.21 1.47
C PHE A 303 -3.80 1.72 1.73
N ALA A 304 -4.11 2.59 0.77
CA ALA A 304 -4.12 4.05 0.94
C ALA A 304 -5.45 4.68 0.44
N PRO A 305 -6.63 4.19 0.90
CA PRO A 305 -7.94 4.58 0.35
C PRO A 305 -8.29 6.06 0.52
N TRP A 306 -7.57 6.77 1.41
CA TRP A 306 -7.69 8.22 1.68
C TRP A 306 -7.08 9.12 0.61
N VAL A 307 -6.28 8.59 -0.34
CA VAL A 307 -5.78 9.36 -1.49
C VAL A 307 -6.96 9.87 -2.32
N ARG A 308 -7.10 11.17 -2.51
CA ARG A 308 -8.26 11.80 -3.14
C ARG A 308 -8.36 11.43 -4.62
N ARG A 309 -7.41 11.91 -5.43
CA ARG A 309 -7.24 11.57 -6.85
C ARG A 309 -5.88 10.94 -7.11
N ILE A 310 -5.81 10.16 -8.18
CA ILE A 310 -4.60 9.58 -8.76
C ILE A 310 -4.44 10.19 -10.16
N PHE A 311 -3.29 10.78 -10.42
CA PHE A 311 -2.86 11.22 -11.74
C PHE A 311 -1.82 10.25 -12.28
N ILE A 312 -1.87 9.95 -13.59
CA ILE A 312 -0.89 9.10 -14.28
C ILE A 312 -0.21 9.97 -15.33
N ALA A 313 0.96 10.50 -15.00
CA ALA A 313 1.78 11.30 -15.90
C ALA A 313 2.47 10.38 -16.91
N THR A 314 1.99 10.38 -18.15
CA THR A 314 2.51 9.54 -19.23
C THR A 314 2.15 10.08 -20.61
N ASP A 315 3.06 9.93 -21.58
CA ASP A 315 2.78 10.13 -23.02
C ASP A 315 2.42 8.80 -23.73
N SER A 316 2.14 7.74 -22.97
CA SER A 316 1.77 6.41 -23.50
C SER A 316 0.24 6.27 -23.62
N PRO A 317 -0.27 5.45 -24.55
CA PRO A 317 -1.68 5.08 -24.59
C PRO A 317 -2.15 4.48 -23.25
N ALA A 318 -3.42 4.70 -22.90
CA ALA A 318 -4.04 4.08 -21.75
C ALA A 318 -3.99 2.53 -21.84
N PRO A 319 -3.56 1.80 -20.80
CA PRO A 319 -3.61 0.34 -20.77
C PRO A 319 -5.03 -0.19 -21.01
N GLU A 320 -5.18 -1.29 -21.76
CA GLU A 320 -6.51 -1.82 -22.10
C GLU A 320 -7.36 -2.20 -20.87
N TRP A 321 -6.72 -2.62 -19.77
CA TRP A 321 -7.43 -2.92 -18.53
C TRP A 321 -7.94 -1.67 -17.80
N LEU A 322 -7.43 -0.48 -18.07
CA LEU A 322 -7.86 0.76 -17.41
C LEU A 322 -9.17 1.28 -18.05
N VAL A 323 -10.08 1.78 -17.21
CA VAL A 323 -11.31 2.47 -17.65
C VAL A 323 -11.41 3.88 -17.07
N ASP A 324 -12.17 4.75 -17.74
CA ASP A 324 -12.49 6.09 -17.27
C ASP A 324 -13.16 6.05 -15.89
N HIS A 325 -12.51 6.63 -14.89
CA HIS A 325 -12.97 6.58 -13.50
C HIS A 325 -12.67 7.90 -12.78
N PRO A 326 -13.62 8.52 -12.03
CA PRO A 326 -13.48 9.89 -11.52
C PRO A 326 -12.34 10.13 -10.51
N ARG A 327 -11.71 9.07 -9.97
CA ARG A 327 -10.51 9.17 -9.12
C ARG A 327 -9.18 8.95 -9.86
N VAL A 328 -9.19 8.53 -11.13
CA VAL A 328 -7.98 8.28 -11.93
C VAL A 328 -7.97 9.21 -13.13
N THR A 329 -6.84 9.81 -13.47
CA THR A 329 -6.75 10.74 -14.62
C THR A 329 -5.37 10.62 -15.26
N ILE A 330 -5.32 10.19 -16.52
CA ILE A 330 -4.10 10.28 -17.34
C ILE A 330 -3.83 11.76 -17.63
N MET A 331 -2.55 12.14 -17.60
CA MET A 331 -2.05 13.46 -17.93
C MET A 331 -0.87 13.29 -18.90
N ASN A 332 -1.02 13.78 -20.13
CA ASN A 332 0.06 13.84 -21.10
C ASN A 332 1.08 14.89 -20.65
N SER A 333 2.34 14.81 -21.09
CA SER A 333 3.34 15.85 -20.80
C SER A 333 2.88 17.24 -21.29
N GLU A 334 2.10 17.30 -22.38
CA GLU A 334 1.53 18.56 -22.90
C GLU A 334 0.49 19.22 -21.99
N ASP A 335 -0.13 18.48 -21.05
CA ASP A 335 -1.12 19.02 -20.10
C ASP A 335 -0.48 19.82 -18.95
N PHE A 336 0.83 19.63 -18.70
CA PHE A 336 1.52 20.22 -17.54
C PHE A 336 2.94 20.75 -17.79
N PHE A 337 3.57 20.56 -18.96
CA PHE A 337 4.82 21.25 -19.30
C PHE A 337 4.55 22.72 -19.71
N PRO A 338 5.15 23.73 -19.04
CA PRO A 338 4.97 25.15 -19.41
C PRO A 338 5.52 25.52 -20.79
N ASP A 339 6.51 24.75 -21.29
CA ASP A 339 7.05 24.88 -22.64
C ASP A 339 6.96 23.52 -23.36
N VAL A 340 5.91 23.35 -24.16
CA VAL A 340 5.70 22.14 -24.97
C VAL A 340 6.70 21.99 -26.12
N SER A 341 7.53 22.99 -26.43
CA SER A 341 8.48 22.92 -27.55
C SER A 341 9.68 21.98 -27.28
N VAL A 342 9.96 21.68 -26.02
CA VAL A 342 11.00 20.71 -25.62
C VAL A 342 10.55 19.26 -25.76
N LEU A 343 9.24 19.03 -25.82
CA LEU A 343 8.63 17.69 -25.89
C LEU A 343 8.88 17.01 -27.25
N PRO A 344 8.58 15.71 -27.36
CA PRO A 344 8.44 14.74 -26.26
C PRO A 344 9.80 14.43 -25.60
N THR A 345 9.75 14.04 -24.33
CA THR A 345 10.93 13.66 -23.54
C THR A 345 10.93 12.16 -23.23
N HIS A 346 12.11 11.60 -22.99
CA HIS A 346 12.34 10.23 -22.50
C HIS A 346 13.09 10.25 -21.16
N ASN A 347 12.95 11.35 -20.42
CA ASN A 347 13.67 11.62 -19.17
C ASN A 347 12.69 11.75 -18.00
N SER A 348 12.78 10.85 -17.02
CA SER A 348 11.95 10.95 -15.82
C SER A 348 12.23 12.26 -15.06
N HIS A 349 13.49 12.71 -14.98
CA HIS A 349 13.85 13.95 -14.28
C HIS A 349 13.14 15.18 -14.87
N ALA A 350 12.95 15.20 -16.20
CA ALA A 350 12.19 16.25 -16.87
C ALA A 350 10.73 16.24 -16.40
N VAL A 351 10.07 15.09 -16.44
CA VAL A 351 8.67 14.90 -16.00
C VAL A 351 8.51 15.18 -14.50
N GLU A 352 9.35 14.59 -13.66
CA GLU A 352 9.48 14.81 -12.21
C GLU A 352 9.55 16.31 -11.85
N SER A 353 10.24 17.11 -12.67
CA SER A 353 10.42 18.54 -12.42
C SER A 353 9.19 19.40 -12.68
N GLN A 354 8.16 18.88 -13.37
CA GLN A 354 6.99 19.65 -13.80
C GLN A 354 5.68 19.23 -13.11
N LEU A 355 5.68 18.21 -12.25
CA LEU A 355 4.45 17.61 -11.68
C LEU A 355 3.59 18.59 -10.87
N HIS A 356 4.17 19.65 -10.31
CA HIS A 356 3.43 20.68 -9.59
C HIS A 356 2.57 21.56 -10.51
N HIS A 357 2.78 21.55 -11.82
CA HIS A 357 1.94 22.26 -12.80
C HIS A 357 0.64 21.52 -13.15
N ILE A 358 0.51 20.23 -12.79
CA ILE A 358 -0.67 19.40 -13.11
C ILE A 358 -1.99 20.11 -12.75
N PRO A 359 -2.93 20.28 -13.69
CA PRO A 359 -4.20 20.97 -13.45
C PRO A 359 -5.05 20.30 -12.35
N GLY A 360 -5.42 21.06 -11.33
CA GLY A 360 -6.32 20.61 -10.25
C GLY A 360 -5.68 19.72 -9.17
N ILE A 361 -4.36 19.46 -9.23
CA ILE A 361 -3.63 18.76 -8.17
C ILE A 361 -3.66 19.57 -6.85
N ALA A 362 -3.82 18.86 -5.73
CA ALA A 362 -3.83 19.43 -4.39
C ALA A 362 -2.47 20.04 -3.99
N GLU A 363 -2.46 20.88 -2.94
CA GLU A 363 -1.23 21.44 -2.36
C GLU A 363 -0.32 20.35 -1.78
N HIS A 364 -0.87 19.25 -1.30
CA HIS A 364 -0.13 18.08 -0.83
C HIS A 364 -0.35 16.92 -1.81
N PHE A 365 0.72 16.28 -2.28
CA PHE A 365 0.59 15.12 -3.15
C PHE A 365 1.78 14.18 -3.04
N ILE A 366 1.55 12.89 -3.29
CA ILE A 366 2.59 11.86 -3.24
C ILE A 366 3.02 11.51 -4.66
N TYR A 367 4.31 11.60 -4.95
CA TYR A 367 4.89 11.06 -6.18
C TYR A 367 5.19 9.57 -6.02
N SER A 368 4.96 8.78 -7.06
CA SER A 368 5.27 7.35 -7.11
C SER A 368 5.68 6.92 -8.53
N ASN A 369 6.41 5.82 -8.62
CA ASN A 369 6.51 5.02 -9.85
C ASN A 369 5.54 3.84 -9.80
N ASP A 370 5.42 3.15 -10.93
CA ASP A 370 4.83 1.82 -11.08
C ASP A 370 5.64 0.71 -10.37
N ASP A 371 6.97 0.85 -10.25
CA ASP A 371 7.82 -0.05 -9.46
C ASP A 371 7.65 0.07 -7.94
N MET A 372 6.81 1.01 -7.46
CA MET A 372 6.58 1.33 -6.04
C MET A 372 5.18 0.91 -5.57
N PHE A 373 5.11 0.23 -4.43
CA PHE A 373 3.88 -0.34 -3.90
C PHE A 373 3.65 -0.06 -2.42
N PHE A 374 2.40 0.13 -2.03
CA PHE A 374 1.97 0.06 -0.63
C PHE A 374 1.95 -1.40 -0.15
N GLY A 375 2.60 -1.68 0.97
CA GLY A 375 2.79 -3.05 1.48
C GLY A 375 1.71 -3.54 2.45
N ARG A 376 1.03 -2.63 3.14
CA ARG A 376 -0.05 -2.88 4.12
C ARG A 376 -0.86 -1.59 4.32
N PRO A 377 -2.03 -1.59 4.98
CA PRO A 377 -2.77 -0.37 5.25
C PRO A 377 -1.92 0.68 5.99
N VAL A 378 -1.86 1.89 5.44
CA VAL A 378 -1.15 3.07 6.01
C VAL A 378 -2.09 4.27 6.06
N GLY A 379 -1.85 5.21 6.97
CA GLY A 379 -2.53 6.50 7.00
C GLY A 379 -1.66 7.65 6.46
N PRO A 380 -2.23 8.84 6.26
CA PRO A 380 -1.50 10.01 5.75
C PRO A 380 -0.41 10.51 6.72
N GLU A 381 -0.47 10.14 8.00
CA GLU A 381 0.53 10.44 9.01
C GLU A 381 1.89 9.75 8.78
N LEU A 382 1.96 8.77 7.88
CA LEU A 382 3.24 8.25 7.39
C LEU A 382 4.01 9.30 6.58
N PHE A 383 3.28 10.15 5.85
CA PHE A 383 3.75 11.06 4.81
C PHE A 383 3.79 12.53 5.22
N TYR A 384 2.87 12.95 6.09
CA TYR A 384 2.73 14.35 6.52
C TYR A 384 2.57 14.48 8.03
N SER A 385 2.85 15.66 8.58
CA SER A 385 2.29 16.09 9.87
C SER A 385 0.96 16.83 9.66
N PRO A 386 0.13 16.99 10.71
CA PRO A 386 -1.04 17.86 10.70
C PRO A 386 -0.77 19.29 10.19
N GLY A 387 0.43 19.81 10.48
CA GLY A 387 0.89 21.12 10.00
C GLY A 387 1.45 21.15 8.58
N GLY A 388 1.21 20.13 7.75
CA GLY A 388 1.68 20.08 6.35
C GLY A 388 3.21 19.97 6.20
N ILE A 389 3.91 19.44 7.19
CA ILE A 389 5.35 19.13 7.11
C ILE A 389 5.50 17.75 6.47
N THR A 390 6.28 17.62 5.39
CA THR A 390 6.44 16.32 4.71
C THR A 390 7.45 15.41 5.43
N LYS A 391 7.28 14.09 5.30
CA LYS A 391 8.07 13.06 6.01
C LYS A 391 8.73 12.15 4.98
N PHE A 392 10.05 12.27 4.81
CA PHE A 392 10.79 11.57 3.74
C PHE A 392 11.73 10.51 4.29
N VAL A 393 12.00 9.46 3.52
CA VAL A 393 12.77 8.29 3.98
C VAL A 393 14.22 8.38 3.47
N GLU A 394 15.20 8.53 4.37
CA GLU A 394 16.63 8.54 4.00
C GLU A 394 17.17 7.10 3.86
N ALA A 395 17.78 6.77 2.72
CA ALA A 395 18.31 5.44 2.46
C ALA A 395 19.63 5.16 3.16
N ALA A 396 19.97 3.89 3.36
CA ALA A 396 21.30 3.53 3.87
C ALA A 396 22.45 4.09 2.98
N THR A 397 22.23 4.07 1.66
CA THR A 397 23.18 4.39 0.57
C THR A 397 23.69 5.84 0.60
N ARG A 398 24.99 6.01 0.36
CA ARG A 398 25.66 7.32 0.27
C ARG A 398 25.88 7.74 -1.17
N ILE A 399 25.66 9.01 -1.51
CA ILE A 399 25.92 9.62 -2.84
C ILE A 399 27.44 9.60 -3.22
N GLY A 400 28.30 9.13 -2.32
CA GLY A 400 29.75 9.15 -2.54
C GLY A 400 30.33 10.56 -2.59
N LEU A 401 31.58 10.65 -3.03
CA LEU A 401 32.36 11.88 -3.15
C LEU A 401 32.51 12.31 -4.62
N GLY A 402 33.17 13.46 -4.82
CA GLY A 402 33.43 14.05 -6.13
C GLY A 402 32.22 14.75 -6.74
N ASP A 403 32.52 15.61 -7.71
CA ASP A 403 31.54 16.28 -8.56
C ASP A 403 31.09 15.34 -9.72
N ASN A 404 30.30 15.88 -10.65
CA ASN A 404 29.63 15.12 -11.72
C ASN A 404 30.61 14.53 -12.75
N ASP A 405 30.17 13.48 -13.43
CA ASP A 405 30.99 12.67 -14.33
C ASP A 405 30.10 12.00 -15.40
N PRO A 406 30.28 12.32 -16.69
CA PRO A 406 29.45 11.79 -17.77
C PRO A 406 29.44 10.25 -17.90
N SER A 407 30.38 9.53 -17.28
CA SER A 407 30.37 8.06 -17.29
C SER A 407 29.36 7.43 -16.32
N ARG A 408 28.91 8.18 -15.30
CA ARG A 408 27.96 7.71 -14.28
C ARG A 408 26.52 7.86 -14.75
N SER A 409 25.61 7.06 -14.17
CA SER A 409 24.17 7.18 -14.41
C SER A 409 23.63 8.58 -14.10
N GLY A 410 22.52 8.94 -14.73
CA GLY A 410 21.81 10.20 -14.46
C GLY A 410 21.40 10.32 -12.99
N PHE A 411 21.05 9.22 -12.33
CA PHE A 411 20.74 9.17 -10.89
C PHE A 411 21.92 9.62 -10.01
N GLU A 412 23.11 9.06 -10.26
CA GLU A 412 24.34 9.40 -9.53
C GLU A 412 24.77 10.86 -9.76
N ASN A 413 24.57 11.36 -10.98
CA ASN A 413 24.90 12.74 -11.33
C ASN A 413 23.88 13.75 -10.78
N ALA A 414 22.58 13.48 -10.89
CA ALA A 414 21.53 14.36 -10.39
C ALA A 414 21.61 14.56 -8.88
N ALA A 415 21.88 13.49 -8.11
CA ALA A 415 22.13 13.59 -6.67
C ALA A 415 23.32 14.51 -6.32
N ARG A 416 24.31 14.64 -7.23
CA ARG A 416 25.46 15.56 -7.08
C ARG A 416 25.14 16.99 -7.54
N VAL A 417 24.32 17.19 -8.58
CA VAL A 417 23.76 18.53 -8.91
C VAL A 417 22.96 19.05 -7.72
N ASN A 418 22.02 18.25 -7.22
CA ASN A 418 21.18 18.57 -6.07
C ASN A 418 22.04 18.95 -4.85
N ARG A 419 23.10 18.18 -4.56
CA ARG A 419 24.09 18.51 -3.52
C ARG A 419 24.76 19.86 -3.74
N ALA A 420 25.18 20.16 -4.97
CA ALA A 420 25.89 21.40 -5.27
C ALA A 420 25.01 22.64 -5.03
N LEU A 421 23.76 22.61 -5.54
CA LEU A 421 22.77 23.66 -5.36
C LEU A 421 22.45 23.89 -3.87
N LEU A 422 22.21 22.81 -3.11
CA LEU A 422 21.92 22.90 -1.67
C LEU A 422 23.13 23.35 -0.83
N ARG A 423 24.35 23.01 -1.26
CA ARG A 423 25.61 23.48 -0.66
C ARG A 423 25.80 24.98 -0.88
N GLU A 424 25.52 25.47 -2.08
CA GLU A 424 25.58 26.90 -2.40
C GLU A 424 24.50 27.68 -1.64
N ARG A 425 23.26 27.21 -1.68
CA ARG A 425 22.10 27.92 -1.13
C ARG A 425 22.00 27.95 0.40
N PHE A 426 22.53 26.92 1.08
CA PHE A 426 22.39 26.76 2.54
C PHE A 426 23.70 26.46 3.29
N GLY A 427 24.83 26.30 2.60
CA GLY A 427 26.08 25.85 3.22
C GLY A 427 26.05 24.39 3.73
N LYS A 428 25.06 23.59 3.32
CA LYS A 428 24.81 22.22 3.80
C LYS A 428 25.08 21.19 2.71
N VAL A 429 25.69 20.06 3.07
CA VAL A 429 26.04 18.98 2.12
C VAL A 429 25.13 17.78 2.34
N THR A 430 24.40 17.36 1.30
CA THR A 430 23.63 16.11 1.30
C THR A 430 24.56 14.91 1.17
N THR A 431 24.29 13.85 1.94
CA THR A 431 25.23 12.70 2.05
C THR A 431 24.64 11.37 1.61
N ARG A 432 23.31 11.28 1.43
CA ARG A 432 22.59 10.04 1.15
C ARG A 432 21.56 10.19 0.04
N HIS A 433 21.18 9.06 -0.54
CA HIS A 433 19.97 8.96 -1.34
C HIS A 433 18.75 8.79 -0.44
N LEU A 434 17.56 8.83 -1.03
CA LEU A 434 16.32 8.47 -0.37
C LEU A 434 15.97 7.01 -0.67
N GLU A 435 15.14 6.38 0.17
CA GLU A 435 14.59 5.05 -0.15
C GLU A 435 13.62 5.19 -1.33
N HIS A 436 13.76 4.33 -2.33
CA HIS A 436 12.95 4.36 -3.55
C HIS A 436 11.53 3.87 -3.24
N THR A 437 10.71 4.82 -2.79
CA THR A 437 9.38 4.64 -2.18
C THR A 437 8.52 5.89 -2.42
N PRO A 438 7.18 5.78 -2.34
CA PRO A 438 6.27 6.92 -2.55
C PRO A 438 6.66 8.16 -1.73
N ALA A 439 6.85 9.28 -2.42
CA ALA A 439 7.53 10.47 -1.89
C ALA A 439 6.56 11.64 -1.68
N PRO A 440 6.45 12.20 -0.45
CA PRO A 440 5.49 13.28 -0.16
C PRO A 440 6.01 14.67 -0.51
N LEU A 441 5.28 15.35 -1.38
CA LEU A 441 5.61 16.62 -2.02
C LEU A 441 4.56 17.69 -1.70
N ARG A 442 4.92 18.94 -2.00
CA ARG A 442 4.00 20.09 -1.91
C ARG A 442 4.11 20.98 -3.13
N LYS A 443 2.96 21.34 -3.71
CA LYS A 443 2.85 22.17 -4.92
C LYS A 443 3.56 23.52 -4.72
N SER A 444 3.31 24.20 -3.60
CA SER A 444 3.95 25.48 -3.28
C SER A 444 5.48 25.40 -3.16
N VAL A 445 6.02 24.30 -2.59
CA VAL A 445 7.46 24.14 -2.37
C VAL A 445 8.19 23.71 -3.65
N MET A 446 7.53 22.98 -4.56
CA MET A 446 8.06 22.73 -5.90
C MET A 446 8.07 24.00 -6.78
N ALA A 447 7.02 24.83 -6.71
CA ALA A 447 7.01 26.14 -7.38
C ALA A 447 8.08 27.10 -6.81
N GLU A 448 8.36 27.04 -5.51
CA GLU A 448 9.46 27.80 -4.89
C GLU A 448 10.84 27.31 -5.37
N LEU A 449 11.02 25.99 -5.51
CA LEU A 449 12.24 25.39 -6.07
C LEU A 449 12.49 25.78 -7.53
N GLU A 450 11.44 25.82 -8.35
CA GLU A 450 11.49 26.27 -9.73
C GLU A 450 11.87 27.76 -9.83
N ALA A 451 11.36 28.60 -8.91
CA ALA A 451 11.70 30.02 -8.85
C ALA A 451 13.10 30.31 -8.27
N GLU A 452 13.62 29.44 -7.39
CA GLU A 452 14.97 29.54 -6.80
C GLU A 452 16.06 29.01 -7.75
N PHE A 453 15.77 27.95 -8.51
CA PHE A 453 16.72 27.28 -9.43
C PHE A 453 16.23 27.25 -10.90
N PRO A 454 15.81 28.39 -11.49
CA PRO A 454 15.10 28.40 -12.77
C PRO A 454 15.95 27.87 -13.93
N GLU A 455 17.26 28.10 -13.93
CA GLU A 455 18.17 27.60 -14.97
C GLU A 455 18.41 26.09 -14.88
N ASP A 456 18.19 25.48 -13.71
CA ASP A 456 18.31 24.04 -13.49
C ASP A 456 17.03 23.30 -13.84
N PHE A 457 15.87 23.86 -13.48
CA PHE A 457 14.56 23.40 -13.94
C PHE A 457 14.44 23.52 -15.46
N ARG A 458 14.67 24.70 -16.04
CA ARG A 458 14.59 24.95 -17.49
C ARG A 458 15.54 24.05 -18.29
N ARG A 459 16.73 23.76 -17.77
CA ARG A 459 17.68 22.82 -18.40
C ARG A 459 17.18 21.38 -18.33
N THR A 460 16.72 20.92 -17.17
CA THR A 460 16.26 19.54 -16.95
C THR A 460 14.97 19.23 -17.70
N MET A 461 14.02 20.17 -17.72
CA MET A 461 12.81 20.13 -18.54
C MET A 461 13.15 19.93 -20.03
N ALA A 462 14.22 20.58 -20.52
CA ALA A 462 14.70 20.44 -21.89
C ALA A 462 15.58 19.20 -22.17
N SER A 463 16.03 18.48 -21.14
CA SER A 463 16.82 17.25 -21.27
C SER A 463 15.94 16.09 -21.76
N ARG A 464 15.95 15.81 -23.08
CA ARG A 464 15.20 14.70 -23.70
C ARG A 464 15.58 13.31 -23.19
N PHE A 465 16.73 13.16 -22.55
CA PHE A 465 17.21 11.94 -21.88
C PHE A 465 17.91 12.35 -20.59
N ARG A 466 18.05 11.42 -19.63
CA ARG A 466 18.79 11.66 -18.38
C ARG A 466 20.21 12.16 -18.69
N SER A 467 20.54 13.33 -18.16
CA SER A 467 21.80 14.03 -18.37
C SER A 467 22.65 14.04 -17.10
N ALA A 468 23.97 14.11 -17.28
CA ALA A 468 24.91 14.37 -16.18
C ALA A 468 24.76 15.79 -15.56
N THR A 469 23.84 16.62 -16.06
CA THR A 469 23.52 17.96 -15.56
C THR A 469 22.07 18.14 -15.12
N ASP A 470 21.25 17.09 -15.07
CA ASP A 470 19.86 17.18 -14.56
C ASP A 470 19.82 17.42 -13.05
N ILE A 471 18.77 18.07 -12.56
CA ILE A 471 18.29 17.90 -11.17
C ILE A 471 17.30 16.75 -11.12
N SER A 472 17.26 15.99 -10.02
CA SER A 472 16.12 15.12 -9.72
C SER A 472 15.32 15.78 -8.61
N VAL A 473 14.08 16.18 -8.93
CA VAL A 473 13.29 17.05 -8.05
C VAL A 473 12.62 16.22 -6.96
N THR A 474 11.90 15.17 -7.36
CA THR A 474 11.16 14.28 -6.45
C THR A 474 12.12 13.40 -5.63
N ASN A 475 13.24 12.95 -6.21
CA ASN A 475 14.28 12.23 -5.47
C ASN A 475 15.41 13.18 -5.03
N SER A 476 15.49 13.39 -3.71
CA SER A 476 16.49 14.17 -2.96
C SER A 476 16.42 15.71 -3.00
N LEU A 477 16.23 16.40 -4.14
CA LEU A 477 16.30 17.88 -4.14
C LEU A 477 15.18 18.49 -3.30
N TYR A 478 13.92 18.13 -3.58
CA TYR A 478 12.77 18.64 -2.85
C TYR A 478 12.91 18.40 -1.35
N HIS A 479 13.22 17.16 -0.96
CA HIS A 479 13.21 16.74 0.43
C HIS A 479 14.31 17.41 1.26
N TYR A 480 15.52 17.53 0.72
CA TYR A 480 16.60 18.22 1.43
C TYR A 480 16.47 19.76 1.39
N TYR A 481 15.83 20.35 0.37
CA TYR A 481 15.45 21.78 0.37
C TYR A 481 14.37 22.07 1.42
N ALA A 482 13.32 21.25 1.45
CA ALA A 482 12.25 21.33 2.44
C ALA A 482 12.80 21.11 3.86
N LEU A 483 13.69 20.15 4.09
CA LEU A 483 14.38 19.97 5.37
C LEU A 483 15.24 21.19 5.74
N ALA A 484 16.02 21.72 4.79
CA ALA A 484 16.88 22.89 5.03
C ALA A 484 16.08 24.15 5.40
N THR A 485 14.83 24.23 4.96
CA THR A 485 13.87 25.32 5.21
C THR A 485 12.80 25.00 6.27
N GLY A 486 12.92 23.87 6.99
CA GLY A 486 12.03 23.52 8.10
C GLY A 486 10.63 23.01 7.72
N ARG A 487 10.42 22.62 6.45
CA ARG A 487 9.15 22.14 5.87
C ARG A 487 9.10 20.63 5.61
N ALA A 488 10.19 19.91 5.87
CA ALA A 488 10.22 18.44 5.89
C ALA A 488 11.03 17.90 7.08
N VAL A 489 10.80 16.63 7.42
CA VAL A 489 11.55 15.85 8.43
C VAL A 489 11.85 14.44 7.92
N GLU A 490 12.84 13.78 8.52
CA GLU A 490 13.15 12.37 8.27
C GLU A 490 12.08 11.45 8.88
N GLN A 491 11.64 10.46 8.11
CA GLN A 491 10.72 9.39 8.52
C GLN A 491 11.53 8.17 8.95
N THR A 492 11.67 7.97 10.26
CA THR A 492 12.50 6.91 10.86
C THR A 492 11.73 5.69 11.37
N GLN A 493 10.39 5.71 11.31
CA GLN A 493 9.53 4.62 11.81
C GLN A 493 8.98 3.70 10.72
N VAL A 494 9.14 4.10 9.45
CA VAL A 494 8.67 3.36 8.28
C VAL A 494 9.47 2.07 8.06
N ARG A 495 8.79 1.09 7.48
CA ARG A 495 9.35 -0.21 7.09
C ARG A 495 9.31 -0.34 5.57
N SER A 496 10.36 0.12 4.90
CA SER A 496 10.56 -0.05 3.46
C SER A 496 11.30 -1.36 3.14
N LEU A 497 11.13 -1.85 1.91
CA LEU A 497 11.97 -2.92 1.35
C LEU A 497 12.19 -2.70 -0.15
N TYR A 498 13.44 -2.50 -0.55
CA TYR A 498 13.85 -2.59 -1.95
C TYR A 498 14.14 -4.05 -2.33
N VAL A 499 13.64 -4.49 -3.49
CA VAL A 499 13.92 -5.79 -4.08
C VAL A 499 14.45 -5.57 -5.50
N GLU A 500 15.70 -5.95 -5.74
CA GLU A 500 16.30 -5.97 -7.07
C GLU A 500 15.85 -7.25 -7.79
N THR A 501 14.80 -7.16 -8.60
CA THR A 501 14.03 -8.28 -9.19
C THR A 501 14.91 -9.29 -9.94
N THR A 502 16.00 -8.80 -10.53
CA THR A 502 16.93 -9.52 -11.39
C THR A 502 17.92 -10.43 -10.65
N LEU A 503 17.92 -10.43 -9.31
CA LEU A 503 18.80 -11.27 -8.47
C LEU A 503 18.11 -12.57 -8.03
N LYS A 504 18.87 -13.66 -7.86
CA LYS A 504 18.37 -14.93 -7.28
C LYS A 504 17.88 -14.78 -5.84
N LEU A 505 18.29 -13.72 -5.14
CA LEU A 505 17.80 -13.36 -3.81
C LEU A 505 16.36 -12.81 -3.83
N ALA A 506 15.95 -12.16 -4.93
CA ALA A 506 14.63 -11.54 -5.07
C ALA A 506 13.50 -12.54 -4.86
N LEU A 507 13.61 -13.73 -5.47
CA LEU A 507 12.67 -14.84 -5.34
C LEU A 507 12.41 -15.19 -3.86
N ARG A 508 13.44 -15.13 -3.01
CA ARG A 508 13.34 -15.38 -1.56
C ARG A 508 12.82 -14.16 -0.80
N GLN A 509 13.12 -12.95 -1.23
CA GLN A 509 12.59 -11.70 -0.65
C GLN A 509 11.08 -11.59 -0.90
N MET A 510 10.63 -11.78 -2.15
CA MET A 510 9.22 -11.75 -2.54
C MET A 510 8.40 -12.83 -1.81
N ASN A 511 8.87 -14.08 -1.77
CA ASN A 511 8.24 -15.15 -0.98
C ASN A 511 8.14 -14.82 0.53
N LYS A 512 9.18 -14.20 1.11
CA LYS A 512 9.19 -13.75 2.51
C LYS A 512 8.23 -12.59 2.74
N LEU A 513 8.13 -11.66 1.79
CA LEU A 513 7.26 -10.49 1.81
C LEU A 513 5.78 -10.93 1.72
N LEU A 514 5.40 -11.74 0.73
CA LEU A 514 4.05 -12.28 0.55
C LEU A 514 3.56 -13.04 1.79
N LYS A 515 4.46 -13.78 2.45
CA LYS A 515 4.17 -14.54 3.68
C LYS A 515 4.02 -13.69 4.95
N ARG A 516 4.68 -12.52 5.02
CA ARG A 516 4.70 -11.66 6.23
C ARG A 516 3.80 -10.44 6.14
N ARG A 517 3.70 -9.82 4.95
CA ARG A 517 2.98 -8.57 4.65
C ARG A 517 3.26 -7.45 5.66
N ASP A 518 4.54 -7.33 6.05
CA ASP A 518 4.96 -6.55 7.20
C ASP A 518 5.83 -5.33 6.86
N GLN A 519 5.76 -4.85 5.63
CA GLN A 519 6.38 -3.59 5.19
C GLN A 519 5.27 -2.56 4.92
N ASP A 520 5.55 -1.29 5.18
CA ASP A 520 4.65 -0.17 4.86
C ASP A 520 4.59 0.07 3.35
N MET A 521 5.77 0.02 2.72
CA MET A 521 5.98 0.23 1.29
C MET A 521 7.09 -0.71 0.83
N PHE A 522 7.10 -1.07 -0.44
CA PHE A 522 8.20 -1.80 -1.06
C PHE A 522 8.36 -1.42 -2.53
N CYS A 523 9.50 -1.77 -3.10
CA CYS A 523 9.78 -1.58 -4.51
C CYS A 523 10.29 -2.88 -5.15
N LEU A 524 9.87 -3.15 -6.39
CA LEU A 524 10.35 -4.25 -7.24
C LEU A 524 10.96 -3.65 -8.51
N ASN A 525 12.26 -3.33 -8.48
CA ASN A 525 12.95 -2.67 -9.59
C ASN A 525 14.09 -3.54 -10.16
N ASP A 526 14.41 -3.34 -11.43
CA ASP A 526 15.38 -4.12 -12.18
C ASP A 526 16.83 -3.64 -11.96
N GLY A 527 17.74 -4.59 -11.77
CA GLY A 527 19.17 -4.36 -11.70
C GLY A 527 19.86 -4.43 -13.06
N SER A 528 20.98 -3.72 -13.21
CA SER A 528 21.76 -3.71 -14.45
C SER A 528 22.59 -4.98 -14.70
N PHE A 529 22.61 -5.92 -13.75
CA PHE A 529 23.44 -7.13 -13.77
C PHE A 529 22.63 -8.38 -13.36
N PRO A 530 21.80 -8.94 -14.26
CA PRO A 530 20.88 -10.02 -13.91
C PRO A 530 21.57 -11.36 -13.59
N GLU A 531 21.06 -12.04 -12.56
CA GLU A 531 21.45 -13.41 -12.18
C GLU A 531 20.45 -14.49 -12.66
N ILE A 532 19.22 -14.08 -12.97
CA ILE A 532 18.12 -14.93 -13.48
C ILE A 532 17.72 -14.49 -14.89
N SER A 533 17.03 -15.36 -15.63
CA SER A 533 16.50 -15.00 -16.96
C SER A 533 15.22 -14.16 -16.84
N ASP A 534 14.84 -13.52 -17.95
CA ASP A 534 13.71 -12.59 -17.99
C ASP A 534 12.36 -13.29 -17.81
N GLU A 535 12.25 -14.53 -18.28
CA GLU A 535 11.08 -15.39 -18.11
C GLU A 535 10.88 -15.73 -16.63
N VAL A 536 11.96 -16.12 -15.94
CA VAL A 536 11.94 -16.45 -14.50
C VAL A 536 11.69 -15.21 -13.63
N ARG A 537 12.21 -14.04 -14.03
CA ARG A 537 11.85 -12.75 -13.41
C ARG A 537 10.35 -12.49 -13.57
N THR A 538 9.87 -12.53 -14.80
CA THR A 538 8.49 -12.20 -15.19
C THR A 538 7.48 -13.10 -14.49
N GLU A 539 7.64 -14.42 -14.55
CA GLU A 539 6.81 -15.40 -13.84
C GLU A 539 6.76 -15.10 -12.33
N ALA A 540 7.92 -14.89 -11.69
CA ALA A 540 8.00 -14.72 -10.25
C ALA A 540 7.52 -13.36 -9.74
N VAL A 541 7.63 -12.29 -10.53
CA VAL A 541 7.08 -10.97 -10.17
C VAL A 541 5.57 -10.95 -10.43
N THR A 542 5.07 -11.56 -11.50
CA THR A 542 3.62 -11.65 -11.77
C THR A 542 2.90 -12.51 -10.71
N ASP A 543 3.37 -13.72 -10.39
CA ASP A 543 2.82 -14.54 -9.27
C ASP A 543 2.83 -13.73 -7.97
N PHE A 544 3.92 -13.04 -7.68
CA PHE A 544 4.01 -12.21 -6.49
C PHE A 544 2.97 -11.08 -6.50
N LEU A 545 2.83 -10.32 -7.58
CA LEU A 545 1.96 -9.14 -7.65
C LEU A 545 0.48 -9.50 -7.66
N GLU A 546 0.07 -10.52 -8.42
CA GLU A 546 -1.30 -11.06 -8.41
C GLU A 546 -1.69 -11.51 -7.00
N ARG A 547 -0.77 -12.21 -6.33
CA ARG A 547 -0.99 -12.71 -4.97
C ARG A 547 -0.86 -11.61 -3.92
N TYR A 548 -0.07 -10.57 -4.15
CA TYR A 548 0.04 -9.48 -3.19
C TYR A 548 -1.15 -8.51 -3.29
N PHE A 549 -1.63 -8.25 -4.50
CA PHE A 549 -2.74 -7.34 -4.83
C PHE A 549 -3.89 -8.04 -5.58
N PRO A 550 -4.55 -9.05 -4.95
CA PRO A 550 -5.59 -9.86 -5.58
C PRO A 550 -6.94 -9.14 -5.72
N ILE A 551 -7.18 -8.06 -4.94
CA ILE A 551 -8.44 -7.32 -4.98
C ILE A 551 -8.41 -6.36 -6.18
N VAL A 552 -9.29 -6.60 -7.15
CA VAL A 552 -9.46 -5.76 -8.34
C VAL A 552 -9.97 -4.37 -7.94
N ALA A 553 -9.45 -3.32 -8.57
CA ALA A 553 -9.85 -1.93 -8.31
C ALA A 553 -11.01 -1.46 -9.22
N PRO A 554 -11.83 -0.46 -8.81
CA PRO A 554 -13.01 -0.01 -9.56
C PRO A 554 -12.76 0.68 -10.91
N TRP A 555 -11.49 0.81 -11.29
CA TRP A 555 -11.03 1.37 -12.57
C TRP A 555 -10.41 0.31 -13.49
N GLU A 556 -10.61 -0.98 -13.18
CA GLU A 556 -10.22 -2.10 -14.05
C GLU A 556 -11.44 -2.64 -14.83
N ARG A 557 -11.25 -2.98 -16.10
CA ARG A 557 -12.32 -3.33 -17.05
C ARG A 557 -12.90 -4.72 -16.77
N GLU A 558 -14.20 -4.80 -16.49
CA GLU A 558 -14.92 -6.05 -16.16
C GLU A 558 -14.68 -7.21 -17.16
N SER A 559 -14.58 -6.92 -18.46
CA SER A 559 -14.33 -7.94 -19.48
C SER A 559 -12.94 -8.59 -19.37
N VAL A 560 -11.95 -7.90 -18.79
CA VAL A 560 -10.61 -8.44 -18.53
C VAL A 560 -10.62 -9.29 -17.25
N ILE A 561 -11.40 -8.88 -16.24
CA ILE A 561 -11.63 -9.67 -15.01
C ILE A 561 -12.23 -11.04 -15.35
N ALA A 562 -13.25 -11.07 -16.22
CA ALA A 562 -13.86 -12.31 -16.69
C ALA A 562 -12.87 -13.20 -17.47
N ALA A 563 -12.01 -12.62 -18.30
CA ALA A 563 -10.98 -13.37 -19.03
C ALA A 563 -9.95 -14.04 -18.10
N SER A 564 -9.54 -13.36 -17.02
CA SER A 564 -8.65 -13.95 -16.00
C SER A 564 -9.28 -15.10 -15.19
N HIS A 565 -10.61 -15.23 -15.18
CA HIS A 565 -11.29 -16.36 -14.53
C HIS A 565 -11.62 -17.50 -15.51
N HIS A 566 -12.12 -17.19 -16.71
CA HIS A 566 -12.47 -18.21 -17.72
C HIS A 566 -11.24 -18.95 -18.29
N GLY A 567 -10.03 -18.41 -18.11
CA GLY A 567 -8.77 -19.14 -18.35
C GLY A 567 -8.59 -20.37 -17.45
N GLU A 568 -9.21 -20.40 -16.26
CA GLU A 568 -9.18 -21.56 -15.35
C GLU A 568 -10.39 -22.48 -15.56
N ASP A 569 -11.60 -21.93 -15.78
CA ASP A 569 -12.85 -22.72 -15.95
C ASP A 569 -12.72 -23.80 -17.03
N THR A 570 -12.10 -23.47 -18.17
CA THR A 570 -11.97 -24.38 -19.32
C THR A 570 -11.06 -25.58 -19.05
N LEU A 571 -10.17 -25.52 -18.05
CA LEU A 571 -9.40 -26.68 -17.60
C LEU A 571 -10.25 -27.62 -16.73
N ILE A 572 -11.16 -27.08 -15.91
CA ILE A 572 -12.01 -27.87 -15.00
C ILE A 572 -12.99 -28.75 -15.78
N GLU A 573 -13.64 -28.22 -16.83
CA GLU A 573 -14.53 -29.02 -17.69
C GLU A 573 -13.78 -30.16 -18.40
N SER A 574 -12.56 -29.89 -18.86
CA SER A 574 -11.71 -30.89 -19.52
C SER A 574 -11.32 -32.06 -18.60
N ALA A 575 -11.21 -31.82 -17.28
CA ALA A 575 -10.84 -32.82 -16.29
C ALA A 575 -12.01 -33.72 -15.84
N LEU A 576 -13.26 -33.30 -16.05
CA LEU A 576 -14.45 -34.02 -15.57
C LEU A 576 -15.16 -34.87 -16.64
N GLY A 577 -14.80 -34.75 -17.91
CA GLY A 577 -15.22 -35.68 -18.96
C GLY A 577 -16.72 -35.70 -19.27
N LEU A 578 -17.44 -34.61 -18.96
CA LEU A 578 -18.86 -34.46 -19.27
C LEU A 578 -19.02 -34.02 -20.74
N GLY A 579 -19.33 -34.96 -21.62
CA GLY A 579 -19.48 -34.70 -23.05
C GLY A 579 -20.71 -33.85 -23.40
N ASN A 580 -20.58 -33.03 -24.45
CA ASN A 580 -21.61 -32.13 -24.96
C ASN A 580 -22.99 -32.80 -25.10
N GLY A 581 -24.02 -32.15 -24.54
CA GLY A 581 -25.42 -32.40 -24.88
C GLY A 581 -26.01 -31.17 -25.58
N ASP A 582 -26.50 -31.34 -26.81
CA ASP A 582 -27.14 -30.26 -27.57
C ASP A 582 -28.39 -29.72 -26.86
N VAL A 583 -28.41 -28.41 -26.61
CA VAL A 583 -29.66 -27.64 -26.38
C VAL A 583 -29.58 -26.31 -27.13
N SER A 584 -30.29 -26.23 -28.27
CA SER A 584 -30.42 -25.02 -29.07
C SER A 584 -31.71 -24.27 -28.74
N ALA A 585 -31.60 -22.98 -28.39
CA ALA A 585 -32.74 -22.06 -28.28
C ALA A 585 -32.28 -20.59 -28.49
N GLU A 586 -33.15 -19.76 -29.07
CA GLU A 586 -32.86 -18.40 -29.54
C GLU A 586 -32.94 -17.30 -28.46
N PRO A 587 -32.37 -16.09 -28.70
CA PRO A 587 -32.24 -15.02 -27.68
C PRO A 587 -33.46 -14.09 -27.56
N GLY A 588 -33.62 -13.42 -26.39
CA GLY A 588 -34.63 -12.38 -26.19
C GLY A 588 -34.49 -11.58 -24.89
N SER A 589 -34.85 -10.29 -24.94
CA SER A 589 -34.78 -9.23 -23.88
C SER A 589 -33.37 -8.90 -23.35
N ALA A 590 -32.89 -7.64 -23.35
CA ALA A 590 -33.42 -6.37 -22.79
C ALA A 590 -33.40 -6.36 -21.24
N TRP A 591 -32.88 -5.34 -20.55
CA TRP A 591 -33.01 -3.90 -20.83
C TRP A 591 -31.78 -3.05 -20.50
N SER A 592 -31.67 -1.87 -21.14
CA SER A 592 -30.72 -0.81 -20.80
C SER A 592 -31.42 0.41 -20.17
N LEU A 593 -30.74 1.01 -19.19
CA LEU A 593 -30.72 2.44 -18.78
C LEU A 593 -31.97 3.33 -19.04
N ALA A 594 -32.49 3.92 -17.96
CA ALA A 594 -33.24 5.19 -18.02
C ALA A 594 -32.96 6.05 -16.78
N ALA A 595 -32.54 7.30 -16.98
CA ALA A 595 -32.41 8.32 -15.93
C ALA A 595 -33.64 9.27 -15.95
N PRO A 596 -34.05 9.84 -14.80
CA PRO A 596 -35.24 10.69 -14.73
C PRO A 596 -34.98 12.13 -15.21
N GLY A 597 -35.63 12.55 -16.29
CA GLY A 597 -35.63 13.94 -16.75
C GLY A 597 -36.72 14.77 -16.06
N MET A 598 -36.38 16.02 -15.70
CA MET A 598 -37.34 16.99 -15.12
C MET A 598 -37.79 18.02 -16.17
N ARG A 599 -39.07 18.38 -16.16
CA ARG A 599 -39.67 19.26 -17.18
C ARG A 599 -39.40 20.75 -16.94
N ALA A 600 -39.35 21.51 -18.03
CA ALA A 600 -39.72 22.93 -18.07
C ALA A 600 -40.50 23.18 -19.36
N ASP A 601 -41.65 23.86 -19.25
CA ASP A 601 -42.50 24.19 -20.40
C ASP A 601 -42.08 25.53 -21.05
N SER A 602 -42.30 25.64 -22.36
CA SER A 602 -42.27 26.92 -23.11
C SER A 602 -43.69 27.26 -23.56
N PRO A 603 -44.02 28.54 -23.81
CA PRO A 603 -44.06 28.95 -25.22
C PRO A 603 -43.72 30.42 -25.51
N GLN A 604 -43.15 30.66 -26.70
CA GLN A 604 -43.39 31.77 -27.65
C GLN A 604 -43.21 33.24 -27.18
N ALA A 605 -42.69 34.15 -28.01
CA ALA A 605 -42.64 34.15 -29.48
C ALA A 605 -41.24 34.40 -30.07
#